data_AF-A0A0G4KSL4-F1
#
_entry.id   AF-A0A0G4KSL4-F1
#
_cell.length_a   1.000
_cell.length_b   1.000
_cell.length_c   1.000
_cell.angle_alpha   90.00
_cell.angle_beta   90.00
_cell.angle_gamma   90.00
#
_symmetry.space_group_name_H-M   'P 1'
#
loop_
_entity.id
_entity.type
_entity.pdbx_description
1 polymer ?
#
loop_
_entity_poly.entity_id
_entity_poly.type
_entity_poly.pdbx_seq_one_letter_code
_entity_poly.pdbx_strand_id
1 'polypeptide(L)'
;PAESSDDDHFSDAQSAPETSPKSPIPKTRVEKVDDEPSYGEVPGTEAYRKREEDAEPDEIALVEDKKLEGLDDGAPTTSPGGQPIPLTVVEESSGTTGEHSEEFLEKRKADADADVVVKPDGQTEESNSTGMK
;
A
#
# COMPACT_ATOMS: atom_id res chain seq x y z
N PRO A 1 28.37 42.33 16.16
CA PRO A 1 27.98 41.35 17.20
C PRO A 1 26.47 41.18 17.11
N ALA A 2 26.00 39.96 16.84
CA ALA A 2 24.59 39.64 16.68
C ALA A 2 24.01 39.28 18.05
N GLU A 3 23.02 40.03 18.51
CA GLU A 3 22.35 39.81 19.78
C GLU A 3 20.89 39.37 19.55
N SER A 4 20.59 38.21 20.13
CA SER A 4 19.28 37.71 20.59
C SER A 4 18.15 37.49 19.57
N SER A 5 18.12 36.27 19.01
CA SER A 5 16.89 35.62 18.51
C SER A 5 16.18 34.99 19.71
N ASP A 6 15.45 35.80 20.47
CA ASP A 6 14.64 35.39 21.62
C ASP A 6 13.22 35.90 21.37
N ASP A 7 12.20 35.06 21.64
CA ASP A 7 10.75 35.33 21.56
C ASP A 7 9.97 34.79 20.33
N ASP A 8 10.38 33.68 19.72
CA ASP A 8 9.40 32.77 19.09
C ASP A 8 8.88 31.78 20.14
N HIS A 9 8.10 32.30 21.10
CA HIS A 9 7.32 31.47 22.01
C HIS A 9 6.17 30.82 21.23
N PHE A 10 6.44 29.69 20.58
CA PHE A 10 5.38 28.77 20.19
C PHE A 10 4.64 28.36 21.47
N SER A 11 3.43 28.89 21.62
CA SER A 11 2.50 28.56 22.70
C SER A 11 1.96 27.14 22.47
N ASP A 12 2.86 26.14 22.52
CA ASP A 12 2.62 24.74 22.16
C ASP A 12 1.41 24.11 22.86
N ALA A 13 0.98 24.68 24.00
CA ALA A 13 -0.30 24.31 24.58
C ALA A 13 -0.86 25.40 25.50
N GLN A 14 -1.60 26.35 24.94
CA GLN A 14 -2.69 26.95 25.72
C GLN A 14 -3.90 26.00 25.61
N SER A 15 -4.02 25.05 26.54
CA SER A 15 -5.20 24.18 26.62
C SER A 15 -6.45 25.05 26.79
N ALA A 16 -7.31 25.05 25.77
CA ALA A 16 -8.59 25.75 25.78
C ALA A 16 -9.51 25.12 26.85
N PRO A 17 -10.53 25.85 27.34
CA PRO A 17 -11.12 25.67 28.66
C PRO A 17 -11.72 24.28 28.86
N GLU A 18 -11.64 23.81 30.12
CA GLU A 18 -12.27 22.65 30.78
C GLU A 18 -13.73 22.42 30.34
N THR A 19 -13.92 22.01 29.09
CA THR A 19 -15.19 21.55 28.55
C THR A 19 -14.93 20.10 28.19
N SER A 20 -15.56 19.19 28.94
CA SER A 20 -15.49 17.77 28.63
C SER A 20 -15.79 17.57 27.13
N PRO A 21 -14.94 16.84 26.39
CA PRO A 21 -15.13 16.69 24.95
C PRO A 21 -16.53 16.12 24.71
N LYS A 22 -17.33 16.82 23.90
CA LYS A 22 -18.72 16.45 23.58
C LYS A 22 -18.81 15.24 22.66
N SER A 23 -17.67 14.81 22.11
CA SER A 23 -17.49 13.66 21.25
C SER A 23 -16.76 12.52 21.98
N PRO A 24 -16.97 11.26 21.59
CA PRO A 24 -16.19 10.14 22.10
C PRO A 24 -14.68 10.36 21.91
N ILE A 25 -13.89 9.85 22.86
CA ILE A 25 -12.42 9.83 22.76
C ILE A 25 -12.04 8.90 21.59
N PRO A 26 -11.22 9.35 20.62
CA PRO A 26 -10.70 8.47 19.58
C PRO A 26 -9.87 7.33 20.20
N LYS A 27 -10.06 6.11 19.70
CA LYS A 27 -9.31 4.92 20.13
C LYS A 27 -8.41 4.42 19.02
N THR A 28 -7.27 3.88 19.41
CA THR A 28 -6.27 3.26 18.54
C THR A 28 -6.35 1.74 18.68
N ARG A 29 -6.44 1.05 17.54
CA ARG A 29 -6.46 -0.41 17.49
C ARG A 29 -5.42 -0.91 16.49
N VAL A 30 -4.62 -1.87 16.91
CA VAL A 30 -3.62 -2.55 16.07
C VAL A 30 -4.06 -3.98 15.81
N GLU A 31 -4.03 -4.38 14.55
CA GLU A 31 -4.27 -5.76 14.12
C GLU A 31 -2.95 -6.41 13.73
N LYS A 32 -2.60 -7.50 14.43
CA LYS A 32 -1.39 -8.28 14.23
C LYS A 32 -1.68 -9.40 13.25
N VAL A 33 -0.84 -9.51 12.22
CA VAL A 33 -0.98 -10.52 11.16
C VAL A 33 -0.25 -11.82 11.50
N ASP A 34 0.71 -11.76 12.42
CA ASP A 34 1.51 -12.90 12.88
C ASP A 34 1.54 -12.92 14.41
N ASP A 35 1.57 -14.13 14.98
CA ASP A 35 1.69 -14.40 16.42
C ASP A 35 3.17 -14.39 16.87
N GLU A 36 4.13 -14.42 15.94
CA GLU A 36 5.55 -14.40 16.26
C GLU A 36 6.05 -13.00 16.69
N PRO A 37 6.89 -12.92 17.75
CA PRO A 37 7.41 -11.65 18.24
C PRO A 37 8.36 -11.01 17.24
N SER A 38 8.08 -9.76 16.89
CA SER A 38 8.96 -8.98 16.01
C SER A 38 10.22 -8.50 16.73
N TYR A 39 11.25 -8.10 15.98
CA TYR A 39 12.53 -7.63 16.55
C TYR A 39 12.37 -6.51 17.60
N GLY A 40 11.36 -5.64 17.45
CA GLY A 40 11.02 -4.58 18.41
C GLY A 40 10.20 -5.01 19.63
N GLU A 41 9.82 -6.29 19.74
CA GLU A 41 9.03 -6.84 20.86
C GLU A 41 9.87 -7.75 21.76
N VAL A 42 11.05 -8.15 21.30
CA VAL A 42 11.97 -9.00 22.05
C VAL A 42 12.80 -8.14 23.02
N PRO A 43 12.73 -8.39 24.34
CA PRO A 43 13.53 -7.65 25.30
C PRO A 43 15.04 -7.76 25.03
N GLY A 44 15.75 -6.64 25.18
CA GLY A 44 17.20 -6.57 25.01
C GLY A 44 17.67 -6.17 23.60
N THR A 45 16.77 -6.07 22.61
CA THR A 45 17.09 -5.52 21.29
C THR A 45 17.12 -3.99 21.30
N GLU A 46 17.86 -3.38 20.37
CA GLU A 46 17.87 -1.92 20.20
C GLU A 46 16.50 -1.38 19.75
N ALA A 47 15.75 -2.17 18.98
CA ALA A 47 14.41 -1.80 18.52
C ALA A 47 13.39 -1.80 19.67
N TYR A 48 13.50 -2.76 20.59
CA TYR A 48 12.66 -2.82 21.79
C TYR A 48 12.84 -1.59 22.67
N ARG A 49 14.09 -1.18 22.94
CA ARG A 49 14.37 0.02 23.75
C ARG A 49 13.80 1.31 23.15
N LYS A 50 13.85 1.47 21.83
CA LYS A 50 13.24 2.62 21.15
C LYS A 50 11.71 2.60 21.27
N ARG A 51 11.11 1.42 21.24
CA ARG A 51 9.66 1.22 21.34
C ARG A 51 9.13 1.44 22.75
N GLU A 52 9.96 1.29 23.79
CA GLU A 52 9.56 1.61 25.18
C GLU A 52 9.20 3.11 25.35
N GLU A 53 9.67 3.99 24.45
CA GLU A 53 9.31 5.41 24.41
C GLU A 53 8.03 5.68 23.61
N ASP A 54 7.57 4.71 22.80
CA ASP A 54 6.33 4.82 22.03
C ASP A 54 5.10 4.58 22.93
N ALA A 55 3.97 5.22 22.59
CA ALA A 55 2.71 4.98 23.30
C ALA A 55 2.09 3.61 22.92
N GLU A 56 1.57 2.88 23.91
CA GLU A 56 0.84 1.64 23.68
C GLU A 56 -0.57 1.91 23.09
N PRO A 57 -1.03 1.11 22.11
CA PRO A 57 -2.38 1.23 21.56
C PRO A 57 -3.44 0.76 22.57
N ASP A 58 -4.67 1.21 22.41
CA ASP A 58 -5.77 0.84 23.32
C ASP A 58 -6.15 -0.65 23.17
N GLU A 59 -6.16 -1.15 21.94
CA GLU A 59 -6.56 -2.52 21.60
C GLU A 59 -5.56 -3.17 20.65
N ILE A 60 -5.18 -4.42 20.94
CA ILE A 60 -4.35 -5.27 20.07
C ILE A 60 -5.14 -6.54 19.78
N ALA A 61 -5.35 -6.87 18.51
CA ALA A 61 -6.03 -8.08 18.07
C ALA A 61 -5.17 -8.85 17.07
N LEU A 62 -5.23 -10.17 17.07
CA LEU A 62 -4.57 -11.02 16.07
C LEU A 62 -5.61 -11.34 14.98
N VAL A 63 -5.23 -11.13 13.72
CA VAL A 63 -6.08 -11.43 12.57
C VAL A 63 -6.16 -12.94 12.46
N GLU A 64 -7.34 -13.51 12.70
CA GLU A 64 -7.56 -14.93 12.39
C GLU A 64 -7.47 -15.11 10.86
N ASP A 65 -6.69 -16.10 10.39
CA ASP A 65 -6.54 -16.46 8.96
C ASP A 65 -7.87 -16.71 8.22
N LYS A 66 -8.98 -16.78 8.96
CA LYS A 66 -10.34 -17.07 8.47
C LYS A 66 -10.97 -15.98 7.61
N LYS A 67 -10.26 -14.88 7.31
CA LYS A 67 -10.69 -13.85 6.35
C LYS A 67 -9.80 -13.78 5.10
N LEU A 68 -9.14 -14.89 4.74
CA LEU A 68 -8.56 -15.06 3.41
C LEU A 68 -9.38 -15.99 2.51
N GLU A 69 -10.42 -16.65 3.04
CA GLU A 69 -11.33 -17.57 2.33
C GLU A 69 -12.32 -16.88 1.35
N GLY A 70 -12.03 -15.64 0.96
CA GLY A 70 -12.73 -14.92 -0.13
C GLY A 70 -11.79 -14.43 -1.23
N LEU A 71 -10.53 -14.85 -1.21
CA LEU A 71 -9.59 -14.69 -2.32
C LEU A 71 -9.60 -16.01 -3.09
N ASP A 72 -10.57 -16.12 -3.98
CA ASP A 72 -10.49 -17.09 -5.06
C ASP A 72 -9.15 -16.96 -5.79
N ASP A 73 -8.61 -18.11 -6.17
CA ASP A 73 -7.43 -18.30 -7.00
C ASP A 73 -7.32 -17.29 -8.15
N GLY A 74 -6.43 -16.30 -8.01
CA GLY A 74 -5.87 -15.54 -9.14
C GLY A 74 -6.25 -14.06 -9.20
N ALA A 75 -5.29 -13.23 -8.76
CA ALA A 75 -5.25 -11.76 -8.87
C ALA A 75 -6.27 -10.97 -8.02
N PRO A 76 -5.88 -9.85 -7.40
CA PRO A 76 -6.83 -8.94 -6.78
C PRO A 76 -7.65 -8.27 -7.89
N THR A 77 -8.83 -8.79 -8.20
CA THR A 77 -9.78 -8.16 -9.16
C THR A 77 -10.30 -6.81 -8.67
N THR A 78 -9.98 -6.46 -7.42
CA THR A 78 -10.48 -5.32 -6.69
C THR A 78 -9.32 -4.58 -6.02
N SER A 79 -9.23 -3.28 -6.27
CA SER A 79 -8.29 -2.37 -5.61
C SER A 79 -8.48 -2.34 -4.08
N PRO A 80 -7.50 -1.87 -3.28
CA PRO A 80 -7.65 -1.75 -1.83
C PRO A 80 -8.88 -0.96 -1.36
N GLY A 81 -9.45 -0.10 -2.21
CA GLY A 81 -10.69 0.63 -1.96
C GLY A 81 -11.98 -0.09 -2.34
N GLY A 82 -11.94 -1.38 -2.69
CA GLY A 82 -13.14 -2.16 -3.05
C GLY A 82 -13.67 -1.89 -4.46
N GLN A 83 -12.93 -1.14 -5.29
CA GLN A 83 -13.34 -0.85 -6.68
C GLN A 83 -12.69 -1.82 -7.68
N PRO A 84 -13.44 -2.27 -8.70
CA PRO A 84 -12.90 -3.15 -9.74
C PRO A 84 -11.74 -2.47 -10.47
N ILE A 85 -10.65 -3.20 -10.70
CA ILE A 85 -9.49 -2.67 -11.43
C ILE A 85 -9.86 -2.59 -12.93
N PRO A 86 -9.66 -1.44 -13.59
CA PRO A 86 -9.89 -1.32 -15.04
C PRO A 86 -8.93 -2.20 -15.84
N LEU A 87 -9.44 -2.88 -16.87
CA LEU A 87 -8.65 -3.70 -17.78
C LEU A 87 -8.10 -2.87 -18.94
N THR A 88 -6.88 -3.19 -19.36
CA THR A 88 -6.22 -2.63 -20.53
C THR A 88 -6.39 -3.53 -21.76
N VAL A 89 -6.84 -2.94 -22.87
CA VAL A 89 -7.05 -3.66 -24.13
C VAL A 89 -6.23 -2.99 -25.24
N VAL A 90 -5.41 -3.77 -25.94
CA VAL A 90 -4.60 -3.33 -27.08
C VAL A 90 -5.14 -3.95 -28.36
N GLU A 91 -5.46 -3.14 -29.37
CA GLU A 91 -5.90 -3.59 -30.69
C GLU A 91 -4.75 -3.46 -31.70
N GLU A 92 -4.41 -4.56 -32.36
CA GLU A 92 -3.39 -4.60 -33.40
C GLU A 92 -4.00 -4.31 -34.77
N SER A 93 -3.50 -3.26 -35.42
CA SER A 93 -3.90 -2.93 -36.79
C SER A 93 -3.24 -3.88 -37.82
N SER A 94 -3.91 -4.16 -38.93
CA SER A 94 -3.35 -4.97 -40.04
C SER A 94 -2.16 -4.32 -40.78
N GLY A 95 -1.75 -3.12 -40.38
CA GLY A 95 -0.60 -2.42 -40.94
C GLY A 95 0.71 -2.95 -40.36
N THR A 96 1.70 -3.17 -41.22
CA THR A 96 3.08 -3.42 -40.78
C THR A 96 3.67 -2.09 -40.32
N THR A 97 3.62 -1.80 -39.02
CA THR A 97 4.59 -0.88 -38.41
C THR A 97 5.92 -1.62 -38.44
N GLY A 98 6.89 -1.14 -39.23
CA GLY A 98 8.18 -1.82 -39.37
C GLY A 98 8.88 -2.10 -38.03
N GLU A 99 9.97 -2.87 -38.06
CA GLU A 99 10.68 -3.28 -36.85
C GLU A 99 11.00 -2.08 -35.94
N HIS A 100 10.60 -2.18 -34.69
CA HIS A 100 10.93 -1.17 -33.69
C HIS A 100 12.42 -1.26 -33.34
N SER A 101 13.07 -0.11 -33.09
CA SER A 101 14.47 -0.09 -32.69
C SER A 101 14.68 -0.78 -31.34
N GLU A 102 15.89 -1.31 -31.10
CA GLU A 102 16.24 -1.93 -29.81
C GLU A 102 16.04 -0.97 -28.63
N GLU A 103 16.37 0.31 -28.81
CA GLU A 103 16.13 1.37 -27.82
C GLU A 103 14.64 1.52 -27.46
N PHE A 104 13.76 1.35 -28.44
CA PHE A 104 12.32 1.43 -28.22
C PHE A 104 11.80 0.24 -27.40
N LEU A 105 12.29 -0.96 -27.69
CA LEU A 105 11.95 -2.17 -26.94
C LEU A 105 12.47 -2.10 -25.50
N GLU A 106 13.68 -1.57 -25.30
CA GLU A 106 14.28 -1.45 -23.97
C GLU A 106 13.50 -0.49 -23.06
N LYS A 107 12.97 0.61 -23.60
CA LYS A 107 12.12 1.54 -22.85
C LYS A 107 10.80 0.93 -22.39
N ARG A 108 10.21 0.03 -23.19
CA ARG A 108 8.95 -0.64 -22.85
C ARG A 108 9.10 -1.81 -21.90
N LYS A 109 10.32 -2.28 -21.62
CA LYS A 109 10.54 -3.38 -20.68
C LYS A 109 10.09 -3.05 -19.25
N ALA A 110 9.97 -1.77 -18.93
CA ALA A 110 9.45 -1.30 -17.64
C ALA A 110 7.93 -1.07 -17.64
N ASP A 111 7.29 -1.06 -18.82
CA ASP A 111 5.85 -0.94 -18.93
C ASP A 111 5.19 -2.29 -18.57
N ALA A 112 3.97 -2.23 -18.03
CA ALA A 112 3.18 -3.43 -17.81
C ALA A 112 2.62 -3.97 -19.14
N ASP A 113 2.54 -5.29 -19.25
CA ASP A 113 1.85 -5.95 -20.37
C ASP A 113 0.35 -5.65 -20.35
N ALA A 114 -0.29 -5.71 -21.51
CA ALA A 114 -1.73 -5.54 -21.63
C ALA A 114 -2.49 -6.78 -21.15
N ASP A 115 -3.69 -6.57 -20.60
CA ASP A 115 -4.56 -7.66 -20.13
C ASP A 115 -5.16 -8.43 -21.31
N VAL A 116 -5.56 -7.71 -22.37
CA VAL A 116 -6.13 -8.30 -23.59
C VAL A 116 -5.50 -7.69 -24.84
N VAL A 117 -5.03 -8.55 -25.75
CA VAL A 117 -4.55 -8.15 -27.07
C VAL A 117 -5.51 -8.66 -28.15
N VAL A 118 -6.05 -7.75 -28.96
CA VAL A 118 -6.94 -8.07 -30.08
C VAL A 118 -6.14 -8.06 -31.37
N LYS A 119 -5.99 -9.23 -31.97
CA LYS A 119 -5.32 -9.42 -33.25
C LYS A 119 -6.16 -8.87 -34.41
N PRO A 120 -5.54 -8.58 -35.57
CA PRO A 120 -6.25 -8.05 -36.75
C PRO A 120 -7.29 -9.03 -37.35
N ASP A 121 -7.23 -10.31 -37.02
CA ASP A 121 -8.23 -11.32 -37.40
C ASP A 121 -9.43 -11.38 -36.42
N GLY A 122 -9.46 -10.49 -35.43
CA GLY A 122 -10.48 -10.43 -34.39
C GLY A 122 -10.30 -11.44 -33.26
N GLN A 123 -9.19 -12.19 -33.25
CA GLN A 123 -8.88 -13.10 -32.13
C GLN A 123 -8.35 -12.30 -30.94
N THR A 124 -8.87 -12.58 -29.74
CA THR A 124 -8.40 -12.00 -28.49
C THR A 124 -7.45 -12.96 -27.78
N GLU A 125 -6.28 -12.48 -27.39
CA GLU A 125 -5.35 -13.16 -26.50
C GLU A 125 -5.40 -12.49 -25.14
N GLU A 126 -5.85 -13.22 -24.14
CA GLU A 126 -5.84 -12.78 -22.74
C GLU A 126 -4.53 -13.22 -22.11
N SER A 127 -3.79 -12.28 -21.53
CA SER A 127 -2.56 -12.59 -20.82
C SER A 127 -2.92 -13.23 -19.47
N ASN A 128 -3.05 -14.56 -19.46
CA ASN A 128 -3.06 -15.30 -18.20
C ASN A 128 -1.67 -15.16 -17.58
N SER A 129 -1.48 -14.14 -16.73
CA SER A 129 -0.33 -13.98 -15.84
C SER A 129 -0.33 -15.06 -14.75
N THR A 130 -0.54 -16.33 -15.14
CA THR A 130 -0.25 -17.50 -14.33
C THR A 130 1.25 -17.76 -14.42
N GLY A 131 2.00 -17.14 -13.52
CA GLY A 131 3.46 -17.20 -13.57
C GLY A 131 4.16 -16.78 -12.28
N MET A 132 3.74 -17.28 -11.12
CA MET A 132 4.65 -17.36 -9.97
C MET A 132 4.54 -18.75 -9.32
N LYS A 133 5.62 -19.52 -9.43
CA LYS A 133 5.86 -20.79 -8.75
C LYS A 133 6.76 -20.56 -7.54
#